data_AF-A0A164TA22-F1
#
_entry.id   AF-A0A164TA22-F1
#
_cell.length_a   1.000
_cell.length_b   1.000
_cell.length_c   1.000
_cell.angle_alpha   90.00
_cell.angle_beta   90.00
_cell.angle_gamma   90.00
#
_symmetry.space_group_name_H-M   'P 1'
#
loop_
_entity.id
_entity.type
_entity.pdbx_description
1 polymer ?
#
loop_
_entity_poly.entity_id
_entity_poly.type
_entity_poly.pdbx_seq_one_letter_code
_entity_poly.pdbx_strand_id
1 'polypeptide(L)'
;MSLVLWIATNVKGILDILAYIDDSFGWDFAHCLEFYAPYNKHYPSRQVQLLKLWDELGIPHEERKQLYGSTLPIIGFNVDIDNMSVAMVPDSKTLLVSTIRNFVGPPGTRRKLLEFQRVAGSINWALNVHPRLRVGLSSLYEKMAGKTEPLKPVWVSEAVRRELLWIADHLVKSDGILFLKAAAW
;
A
#
# COMPACT_ATOMS: atom_id res chain seq x y z
N MET A 1 7.03 -7.53 -14.82
CA MET A 1 5.59 -7.26 -15.03
C MET A 1 5.30 -6.29 -16.17
N SER A 2 6.06 -5.20 -16.38
CA SER A 2 5.73 -4.20 -17.40
C SER A 2 5.57 -4.74 -18.83
N LEU A 3 6.44 -5.65 -19.28
CA LEU A 3 6.29 -6.30 -20.60
C LEU A 3 5.02 -7.18 -20.68
N VAL A 4 4.71 -7.89 -19.60
CA VAL A 4 3.53 -8.78 -19.54
C VAL A 4 2.24 -7.96 -19.65
N LEU A 5 2.17 -6.83 -18.94
CA LEU A 5 1.05 -5.89 -19.05
C LEU A 5 0.97 -5.28 -20.45
N TRP A 6 2.11 -4.93 -21.04
CA TRP A 6 2.13 -4.42 -22.40
C TRP A 6 1.53 -5.44 -23.39
N ILE A 7 1.89 -6.73 -23.27
CA ILE A 7 1.30 -7.81 -24.07
C ILE A 7 -0.20 -7.95 -23.77
N ALA A 8 -0.59 -7.97 -22.50
CA ALA A 8 -1.98 -8.07 -22.08
C ALA A 8 -2.85 -6.99 -22.74
N THR A 9 -2.41 -5.73 -22.68
CA THR A 9 -3.18 -4.60 -23.22
C THR A 9 -3.08 -4.49 -24.74
N ASN A 10 -1.89 -4.58 -25.33
CA ASN A 10 -1.68 -4.25 -26.75
C ASN A 10 -1.83 -5.45 -27.69
N VAL A 11 -1.63 -6.67 -27.19
CA VAL A 11 -1.71 -7.90 -28.01
C VAL A 11 -2.98 -8.68 -27.68
N LYS A 12 -3.31 -8.83 -26.40
CA LYS A 12 -4.48 -9.61 -25.96
C LYS A 12 -5.74 -8.76 -25.75
N GLY A 13 -5.64 -7.43 -25.79
CA GLY A 13 -6.78 -6.53 -25.62
C GLY A 13 -7.40 -6.53 -24.21
N ILE A 14 -6.66 -6.98 -23.20
CA ILE A 14 -7.12 -6.99 -21.81
C ILE A 14 -6.87 -5.60 -21.23
N LEU A 15 -7.93 -4.80 -21.17
CA LEU A 15 -7.90 -3.41 -20.70
C LEU A 15 -8.02 -3.32 -19.18
N ASP A 16 -7.70 -2.16 -18.63
CA ASP A 16 -7.90 -1.80 -17.22
C ASP A 16 -7.17 -2.71 -16.20
N ILE A 17 -6.07 -3.33 -16.62
CA ILE A 17 -5.14 -3.99 -15.72
C ILE A 17 -4.10 -2.97 -15.24
N LEU A 18 -4.05 -2.80 -13.93
CA LEU A 18 -3.07 -2.01 -13.22
C LEU A 18 -2.05 -2.95 -12.57
N ALA A 19 -0.83 -2.46 -12.36
CA ALA A 19 0.14 -3.20 -11.56
C ALA A 19 1.09 -2.29 -10.80
N TYR A 20 1.60 -2.82 -9.70
CA TYR A 20 2.67 -2.23 -8.92
C TYR A 20 3.66 -3.32 -8.52
N ILE A 21 4.88 -3.25 -9.06
CA ILE A 21 5.93 -4.28 -8.89
C ILE A 21 5.44 -5.67 -9.35
N ASP A 22 4.98 -6.50 -8.43
CA ASP A 22 4.49 -7.87 -8.64
C ASP A 22 2.98 -8.01 -8.42
N ASP A 23 2.32 -7.02 -7.82
CA ASP A 23 0.88 -7.00 -7.65
C ASP A 23 0.19 -6.51 -8.93
N SER A 24 -0.73 -7.31 -9.46
CA SER A 24 -1.61 -6.92 -10.57
C SER A 24 -3.07 -6.88 -10.09
N PHE A 25 -3.80 -5.85 -10.47
CA PHE A 25 -5.18 -5.62 -10.02
C PHE A 25 -5.97 -4.88 -11.09
N GLY A 26 -7.29 -4.96 -11.03
CA GLY A 26 -8.20 -4.37 -12.00
C GLY A 26 -9.64 -4.48 -11.52
N TRP A 27 -10.57 -4.25 -12.43
CA TRP A 27 -12.00 -4.33 -12.12
C TRP A 27 -12.76 -5.11 -13.20
N ASP A 28 -13.90 -5.67 -12.79
CA ASP A 28 -14.87 -6.26 -13.68
C ASP A 28 -16.27 -6.14 -13.08
N PHE A 29 -17.30 -6.33 -13.90
CA PHE A 29 -18.67 -6.38 -13.38
C PHE A 29 -18.91 -7.70 -12.65
N ALA A 30 -19.68 -7.66 -11.56
CA ALA A 30 -19.90 -8.82 -10.68
C ALA A 30 -20.50 -10.05 -11.41
N HIS A 31 -21.23 -9.82 -12.50
CA HIS A 31 -21.84 -10.89 -13.31
C HIS A 31 -20.92 -11.40 -14.43
N CYS A 32 -19.80 -10.73 -14.71
CA CYS A 32 -18.82 -11.14 -15.71
C CYS A 32 -17.83 -12.14 -15.08
N LEU A 33 -18.30 -13.38 -14.90
CA LEU A 33 -17.49 -14.46 -14.37
C LEU A 33 -17.19 -15.50 -15.46
N GLU A 34 -15.94 -15.94 -15.50
CA GLU A 34 -15.46 -17.02 -16.35
C GLU A 34 -14.90 -18.16 -15.51
N PHE A 35 -15.11 -19.39 -15.97
CA PHE A 35 -14.53 -20.57 -15.34
C PHE A 35 -13.05 -20.69 -15.73
N TYR A 36 -12.18 -20.83 -14.73
CA TYR A 36 -10.75 -21.06 -14.90
C TYR A 36 -10.40 -22.50 -14.49
N ALA A 37 -10.20 -23.35 -15.49
CA ALA A 37 -10.02 -24.79 -15.32
C ALA A 37 -8.83 -25.18 -14.41
N PRO A 38 -7.65 -24.53 -14.47
CA PRO A 38 -6.51 -24.90 -13.61
C PRO A 38 -6.79 -24.83 -12.11
N TYR A 39 -7.72 -23.96 -11.68
CA TYR A 39 -8.15 -23.84 -10.29
C TYR A 39 -9.57 -24.34 -10.03
N ASN A 40 -10.24 -24.90 -11.05
CA ASN A 40 -11.60 -25.39 -10.95
C ASN A 40 -12.58 -24.37 -10.30
N LYS A 41 -12.45 -23.08 -10.64
CA LYS A 41 -13.17 -21.99 -9.98
C LYS A 41 -13.53 -20.87 -10.96
N HIS A 42 -14.59 -20.13 -10.64
CA HIS A 42 -14.98 -18.94 -11.39
C HIS A 42 -14.28 -17.69 -10.85
N TYR A 43 -13.82 -16.85 -11.76
CA TYR A 43 -13.20 -15.55 -11.47
C TYR A 43 -13.73 -14.49 -12.44
N PRO A 44 -13.57 -13.19 -12.15
CA PRO A 44 -13.79 -12.12 -13.10
C PRO A 44 -13.17 -12.40 -14.48
N SER A 45 -13.91 -12.12 -15.56
CA SER A 45 -13.48 -12.39 -16.94
C SER A 45 -12.08 -11.86 -17.26
N ARG A 46 -11.78 -10.60 -16.93
CA ARG A 46 -10.44 -10.02 -17.16
C ARG A 46 -9.35 -10.71 -16.35
N GLN A 47 -9.66 -11.16 -15.13
CA GLN A 47 -8.71 -11.93 -14.31
C GLN A 47 -8.42 -13.29 -14.94
N VAL A 48 -9.44 -14.00 -15.45
CA VAL A 48 -9.25 -15.27 -16.16
C VAL A 48 -8.42 -15.09 -17.43
N GLN A 49 -8.65 -14.03 -18.20
CA GLN A 49 -7.87 -13.73 -19.40
C GLN A 49 -6.39 -13.47 -19.06
N LEU A 50 -6.11 -12.75 -17.96
CA LEU A 50 -4.75 -12.53 -17.49
C LEU A 50 -4.08 -13.82 -17.01
N LEU A 51 -4.80 -14.67 -16.29
CA LEU A 51 -4.31 -15.98 -15.85
C LEU A 51 -3.95 -16.89 -17.05
N LYS A 52 -4.82 -16.94 -18.05
CA LYS A 52 -4.55 -17.68 -19.30
C LYS A 52 -3.31 -17.13 -20.02
N LEU A 53 -3.12 -15.81 -20.05
CA LEU A 53 -1.90 -15.22 -20.59
C LEU A 53 -0.65 -15.63 -19.79
N TRP A 54 -0.75 -15.71 -18.46
CA TRP A 54 0.37 -16.20 -17.64
C TRP A 54 0.67 -17.67 -17.93
N ASP A 55 -0.34 -18.51 -18.12
CA ASP A 55 -0.16 -19.90 -18.52
C ASP A 55 0.56 -20.01 -19.87
N GLU A 56 0.13 -19.23 -20.86
CA GLU A 56 0.76 -19.18 -22.19
C GLU A 56 2.23 -18.75 -22.13
N LEU A 57 2.56 -17.82 -21.24
CA LEU A 57 3.93 -17.30 -21.06
C LEU A 57 4.77 -18.14 -20.09
N GLY A 58 4.19 -19.17 -19.45
CA GLY A 58 4.86 -19.96 -18.42
C GLY A 58 5.20 -19.19 -17.14
N ILE A 59 4.43 -18.14 -16.82
CA ILE A 59 4.61 -17.36 -15.60
C ILE A 59 3.94 -18.11 -14.43
N PRO A 60 4.68 -18.43 -13.35
CA PRO A 60 4.09 -19.12 -12.21
C PRO A 60 3.10 -18.20 -11.47
N HIS A 61 1.96 -18.75 -11.10
CA HIS A 61 0.96 -18.09 -10.27
C HIS A 61 0.33 -19.11 -9.31
N GLU A 62 -0.32 -18.62 -8.26
CA GLU A 62 -0.89 -19.45 -7.19
C GLU A 62 -2.35 -19.09 -6.97
N GLU A 63 -3.21 -20.10 -6.79
CA GLU A 63 -4.66 -19.94 -6.55
C GLU A 63 -4.95 -19.03 -5.35
N ARG A 64 -4.23 -19.23 -4.23
CA ARG A 64 -4.44 -18.46 -2.99
C ARG A 64 -4.18 -16.96 -3.14
N LYS A 65 -3.47 -16.53 -4.20
CA LYS A 65 -3.20 -15.12 -4.51
C LYS A 65 -4.25 -14.53 -5.47
N GLN A 66 -5.15 -15.36 -6.01
CA GLN A 66 -6.21 -14.93 -6.94
C GLN A 66 -7.43 -14.48 -6.14
N LEU A 67 -7.39 -13.21 -5.70
CA LEU A 67 -8.47 -12.59 -4.94
C LEU A 67 -9.39 -11.81 -5.86
N TYR A 68 -10.69 -11.81 -5.57
CA TYR A 68 -11.68 -10.90 -6.16
C TYR A 68 -12.82 -10.65 -5.16
N GLY A 69 -13.49 -9.51 -5.27
CA GLY A 69 -14.56 -9.10 -4.38
C GLY A 69 -14.71 -7.58 -4.34
N SER A 70 -15.68 -7.08 -3.57
CA SER A 70 -15.90 -5.64 -3.41
C SER A 70 -14.87 -4.98 -2.47
N THR A 71 -14.27 -5.77 -1.57
CA THR A 71 -13.19 -5.30 -0.69
C THR A 71 -11.97 -6.19 -0.86
N LEU A 72 -10.83 -5.59 -1.19
CA LEU A 72 -9.59 -6.31 -1.48
C LEU A 72 -8.35 -5.60 -0.89
N PRO A 73 -7.36 -6.34 -0.38
CA PRO A 73 -6.04 -5.81 -0.13
C PRO A 73 -5.33 -5.57 -1.48
N ILE A 74 -5.07 -4.32 -1.83
CA ILE A 74 -4.31 -3.94 -3.03
C ILE A 74 -3.11 -3.11 -2.57
N ILE A 75 -1.90 -3.53 -2.94
CA ILE A 75 -0.64 -2.87 -2.57
C ILE A 75 -0.61 -2.51 -1.08
N GLY A 76 -1.00 -3.42 -0.18
CA GLY A 76 -1.00 -3.20 1.26
C GLY A 76 -2.05 -2.23 1.83
N PHE A 77 -3.01 -1.78 1.03
CA PHE A 77 -4.18 -1.03 1.47
C PHE A 77 -5.46 -1.83 1.29
N ASN A 78 -6.43 -1.62 2.17
CA ASN A 78 -7.78 -2.14 2.00
C ASN A 78 -8.54 -1.21 1.06
N VAL A 79 -8.86 -1.70 -0.13
CA VAL A 79 -9.68 -1.01 -1.13
C VAL A 79 -11.09 -1.55 -1.03
N ASP A 80 -12.05 -0.69 -0.73
CA ASP A 80 -13.46 -1.02 -0.58
C ASP A 80 -14.26 -0.21 -1.60
N ILE A 81 -14.81 -0.89 -2.60
CA ILE A 81 -15.57 -0.26 -3.67
C ILE A 81 -17.02 0.03 -3.26
N ASP A 82 -17.58 -0.69 -2.29
CA ASP A 82 -18.94 -0.47 -1.81
C ASP A 82 -19.02 0.88 -1.07
N ASN A 83 -17.97 1.20 -0.30
CA ASN A 83 -17.82 2.47 0.39
C ASN A 83 -16.96 3.49 -0.38
N MET A 84 -16.44 3.14 -1.56
CA MET A 84 -15.54 3.96 -2.38
C MET A 84 -14.37 4.56 -1.57
N SER A 85 -13.73 3.72 -0.76
CA SER A 85 -12.69 4.11 0.19
C SER A 85 -11.43 3.28 0.05
N VAL A 86 -10.28 3.88 0.39
CA VAL A 86 -9.01 3.18 0.55
C VAL A 86 -8.40 3.56 1.88
N ALA A 87 -8.09 2.54 2.67
CA ALA A 87 -7.56 2.70 4.02
C ALA A 87 -6.36 1.77 4.26
N MET A 88 -5.56 2.11 5.27
CA MET A 88 -4.59 1.13 5.78
C MET A 88 -5.30 -0.06 6.38
N VAL A 89 -4.77 -1.26 6.17
CA VAL A 89 -5.20 -2.45 6.92
C VAL A 89 -5.05 -2.17 8.43
N PRO A 90 -6.03 -2.48 9.29
CA PRO A 90 -6.02 -2.11 10.72
C PRO A 90 -4.76 -2.53 11.46
N ASP A 91 -4.24 -3.72 11.18
CA ASP A 91 -3.00 -4.23 11.80
C ASP A 91 -1.78 -3.44 11.36
N SER A 92 -1.66 -3.12 10.07
CA SER A 92 -0.58 -2.29 9.53
C SER A 92 -0.61 -0.88 10.11
N LYS A 93 -1.80 -0.31 10.29
CA LYS A 93 -2.00 0.99 10.95
C LYS A 93 -1.54 0.95 12.40
N THR A 94 -1.95 -0.07 13.15
CA THR A 94 -1.55 -0.27 14.56
C THR A 94 -0.04 -0.48 14.70
N LEU A 95 0.55 -1.26 13.80
CA LEU A 95 1.99 -1.48 13.74
C LEU A 95 2.75 -0.19 13.43
N LEU A 96 2.26 0.65 12.50
CA LEU A 96 2.89 1.93 12.19
C LEU A 96 2.84 2.88 13.39
N VAL A 97 1.67 3.02 14.03
CA VAL A 97 1.50 3.88 15.21
C VAL A 97 2.43 3.43 16.34
N SER A 98 2.50 2.13 16.62
CA SER A 98 3.41 1.61 17.66
C SER A 98 4.88 1.82 17.28
N THR A 99 5.24 1.62 16.01
CA THR A 99 6.60 1.86 15.49
C THR A 99 7.02 3.32 15.69
N ILE A 100 6.13 4.28 15.38
CA ILE A 100 6.41 5.70 15.57
C ILE A 100 6.59 6.04 17.05
N ARG A 101 5.67 5.59 17.91
CA ARG A 101 5.72 5.86 19.36
C ARG A 101 6.97 5.25 20.00
N ASN A 102 7.35 4.04 19.60
CA ASN A 102 8.57 3.38 20.07
C ASN A 102 9.83 4.09 19.57
N PHE A 103 9.87 4.50 18.30
CA PHE A 103 11.00 5.24 17.73
C PHE A 103 11.29 6.53 18.51
N VAL A 104 10.24 7.29 18.80
CA VAL A 104 10.31 8.56 19.54
C VAL A 104 10.94 8.38 20.92
N GLY A 105 10.47 7.40 21.70
CA GLY A 105 11.01 7.10 23.03
C GLY A 105 10.94 8.26 24.03
N PRO A 106 11.57 8.13 25.21
CA PRO A 106 11.66 9.21 26.19
C PRO A 106 12.58 10.35 25.70
N PRO A 107 12.50 11.55 26.31
CA PRO A 107 13.43 12.64 26.03
C PRO A 107 14.89 12.21 26.15
N GLY A 108 15.74 12.66 25.22
CA GLY A 108 17.15 12.26 25.16
C GLY A 108 17.44 11.01 24.32
N THR A 109 16.40 10.33 23.82
CA THR A 109 16.55 9.14 22.96
C THR A 109 17.45 9.41 21.76
N ARG A 110 18.34 8.46 21.46
CA ARG A 110 19.15 8.43 20.24
C ARG A 110 18.81 7.18 19.45
N ARG A 111 18.69 7.33 18.14
CA ARG A 111 18.36 6.25 17.20
C ARG A 111 19.40 6.23 16.10
N LYS A 112 19.71 5.05 15.56
CA LYS A 112 20.60 4.95 14.39
C LYS A 112 19.96 5.69 13.22
N LEU A 113 20.76 6.32 12.36
CA LEU A 113 20.23 6.95 11.15
C LEU A 113 19.35 6.00 10.31
N LEU A 114 19.70 4.71 10.28
CA LEU A 114 18.90 3.67 9.64
C LEU A 114 17.48 3.55 10.24
N GLU A 115 17.32 3.74 11.56
CA GLU A 115 16.00 3.73 12.20
C GLU A 115 15.17 4.96 11.80
N PHE A 116 15.80 6.13 11.64
CA PHE A 116 15.12 7.32 11.09
C PHE A 116 14.61 7.06 9.67
N GLN A 117 15.45 6.48 8.82
CA GLN A 117 15.11 6.15 7.43
C GLN A 117 13.97 5.13 7.35
N ARG A 118 14.00 4.10 8.21
CA ARG A 118 12.93 3.10 8.30
C ARG A 118 11.60 3.74 8.70
N VAL A 119 11.59 4.55 9.75
CA VAL A 119 10.36 5.25 10.18
C VAL A 119 9.86 6.21 9.10
N ALA A 120 10.76 6.94 8.42
CA ALA A 120 10.40 7.82 7.31
C ALA A 120 9.76 7.03 6.17
N GLY A 121 10.33 5.88 5.79
CA GLY A 121 9.79 4.99 4.77
C GLY A 121 8.41 4.45 5.14
N SER A 122 8.24 3.98 6.36
CA SER A 122 6.95 3.47 6.85
C SER A 122 5.87 4.56 6.89
N ILE A 123 6.22 5.79 7.26
CA ILE A 123 5.28 6.92 7.22
C ILE A 123 4.97 7.32 5.78
N ASN A 124 5.99 7.44 4.91
CA ASN A 124 5.79 7.75 3.49
C ASN A 124 4.79 6.80 2.84
N TRP A 125 4.84 5.52 3.20
CA TRP A 125 3.87 4.54 2.72
C TRP A 125 2.44 4.91 3.12
N ALA A 126 2.21 5.23 4.39
CA ALA A 126 0.90 5.68 4.88
C ALA A 126 0.43 6.99 4.25
N LEU A 127 1.33 7.85 3.75
CA LEU A 127 0.95 9.10 3.09
C LEU A 127 0.15 8.89 1.79
N ASN A 128 0.22 7.71 1.16
CA ASN A 128 -0.64 7.37 0.01
C ASN A 128 -2.14 7.46 0.36
N VAL A 129 -2.49 7.17 1.62
CA VAL A 129 -3.87 7.25 2.14
C VAL A 129 -4.07 8.34 3.20
N HIS A 130 -3.00 9.08 3.54
CA HIS A 130 -3.04 10.18 4.49
C HIS A 130 -2.17 11.38 4.04
N PRO A 131 -2.41 11.95 2.84
CA PRO A 131 -1.49 12.93 2.23
C PRO A 131 -1.29 14.19 3.08
N ARG A 132 -2.27 14.57 3.90
CA ARG A 132 -2.20 15.73 4.80
C ARG A 132 -1.19 15.57 5.93
N LEU A 133 -0.78 14.34 6.26
CA LEU A 133 0.21 14.09 7.31
C LEU A 133 1.65 14.36 6.87
N ARG A 134 1.86 14.61 5.56
CA ARG A 134 3.19 14.86 4.97
C ARG A 134 3.95 15.98 5.67
N VAL A 135 3.25 16.99 6.18
CA VAL A 135 3.86 18.13 6.88
C VAL A 135 4.62 17.73 8.15
N GLY A 136 4.25 16.61 8.78
CA GLY A 136 4.91 16.08 9.98
C GLY A 136 6.20 15.31 9.71
N LEU A 137 6.69 15.27 8.47
CA LEU A 137 7.98 14.68 8.12
C LEU A 137 9.10 15.71 7.97
N SER A 138 8.80 17.00 7.98
CA SER A 138 9.76 18.08 7.71
C SER A 138 10.94 18.03 8.68
N SER A 139 10.66 18.04 9.98
CA SER A 139 11.72 17.97 11.00
C SER A 139 12.51 16.66 10.92
N LEU A 140 11.87 15.56 10.51
CA LEU A 140 12.54 14.27 10.36
C LEU A 140 13.57 14.29 9.22
N TYR A 141 13.19 14.82 8.05
CA TYR A 141 14.09 14.93 6.91
C TYR A 141 15.23 15.92 7.16
N GLU A 142 14.93 17.07 7.75
CA GLU A 142 15.95 18.03 8.19
C GLU A 142 16.93 17.36 9.16
N LYS A 143 16.42 16.53 10.08
CA LYS A 143 17.28 15.81 11.01
C LYS A 143 18.17 14.77 10.34
N MET A 144 17.74 14.17 9.23
CA MET A 144 18.55 13.22 8.46
C MET A 144 19.50 13.90 7.47
N ALA A 145 19.23 15.15 7.08
CA ALA A 145 19.99 15.85 6.05
C ALA A 145 21.51 15.85 6.34
N GLY A 146 22.29 15.60 5.29
CA GLY A 146 23.75 15.54 5.30
C GLY A 146 24.37 14.35 6.05
N LYS A 147 23.56 13.44 6.61
CA LYS A 147 24.06 12.27 7.34
C LYS A 147 24.04 11.05 6.44
N THR A 148 25.16 10.34 6.39
CA THR A 148 25.35 9.18 5.50
C THR A 148 25.68 7.89 6.24
N GLU A 149 26.16 7.98 7.49
CA GLU A 149 26.56 6.83 8.31
C GLU A 149 25.34 6.14 8.94
N PRO A 150 24.88 4.96 8.45
CA PRO A 150 23.57 4.41 8.82
C PRO A 150 23.47 3.98 10.29
N LEU A 151 24.58 3.54 10.88
CA LEU A 151 24.63 3.03 12.26
C LEU A 151 24.94 4.13 13.28
N LYS A 152 25.27 5.34 12.85
CA LYS A 152 25.61 6.44 13.74
C LYS A 152 24.37 6.89 14.52
N PRO A 153 24.43 6.96 15.86
CA PRO A 153 23.32 7.45 16.66
C PRO A 153 23.07 8.94 16.38
N VAL A 154 21.82 9.27 16.06
CA VAL A 154 21.29 10.61 15.87
C VAL A 154 20.28 10.88 16.99
N TRP A 155 20.38 12.04 17.61
CA TRP A 155 19.45 12.44 18.66
C TRP A 155 18.05 12.71 18.10
N VAL A 156 17.01 12.16 18.74
CA VAL A 156 15.62 12.49 18.42
C VAL A 156 15.30 13.83 19.09
N SER A 157 15.33 14.91 18.30
CA SER A 157 15.03 16.26 18.80
C SER A 157 13.56 16.43 19.14
N GLU A 158 13.25 17.40 20.00
CA GLU A 158 11.86 17.71 20.39
C GLU A 158 10.94 18.02 19.21
N ALA A 159 11.45 18.69 18.16
CA ALA A 159 10.67 18.97 16.94
C ALA A 159 10.23 17.67 16.23
N VAL A 160 11.19 16.74 16.00
CA VAL A 160 10.92 15.41 15.45
C VAL A 160 9.92 14.66 16.32
N ARG A 161 10.12 14.67 17.64
CA ARG A 161 9.22 14.00 18.58
C ARG A 161 7.79 14.52 18.47
N ARG A 162 7.61 15.84 18.52
CA ARG A 162 6.30 16.49 18.43
C ARG A 162 5.58 16.17 17.12
N GLU A 163 6.28 16.28 15.98
CA GLU A 163 5.68 16.02 14.66
C GLU A 163 5.33 14.54 14.48
N LEU A 164 6.20 13.62 14.89
CA LEU A 164 5.93 12.19 14.79
C LEU A 164 4.78 11.74 15.68
N LEU A 165 4.69 12.26 16.91
CA LEU A 165 3.54 11.99 17.79
C LEU A 165 2.25 12.58 17.20
N TRP A 166 2.32 13.79 16.64
CA TRP A 166 1.19 14.39 15.92
C TRP A 166 0.72 13.48 14.77
N ILE A 167 1.64 12.94 13.95
CA ILE A 167 1.31 11.96 12.91
C ILE A 167 0.61 10.73 13.52
N ALA A 168 1.20 10.12 14.56
CA ALA A 168 0.67 8.92 15.18
C ALA A 168 -0.76 9.13 15.71
N ASP A 169 -1.02 10.26 16.37
CA ASP A 169 -2.33 10.57 16.92
C ASP A 169 -3.38 10.86 15.84
N HIS A 170 -2.97 11.45 14.71
CA HIS A 170 -3.86 11.65 13.56
C HIS A 170 -4.12 10.36 12.80
N LEU A 171 -3.12 9.48 12.68
CA LEU A 171 -3.30 8.15 12.10
C LEU A 171 -4.39 7.41 12.86
N VAL A 172 -4.30 7.31 14.20
CA VAL A 172 -5.31 6.62 15.02
C VAL A 172 -6.74 7.10 14.68
N LYS A 173 -6.93 8.41 14.54
CA LYS A 173 -8.24 9.03 14.31
C LYS A 173 -8.72 9.04 12.85
N SER A 174 -7.88 8.69 11.88
CA SER A 174 -8.22 8.80 10.46
C SER A 174 -8.69 7.47 9.88
N ASP A 175 -9.81 7.49 9.16
CA ASP A 175 -10.41 6.30 8.52
C ASP A 175 -9.91 6.04 7.08
N GLY A 176 -8.93 6.82 6.59
CA GLY A 176 -8.36 6.68 5.24
C GLY A 176 -8.82 7.77 4.24
N ILE A 177 -8.77 7.46 2.94
CA ILE A 177 -9.26 8.32 1.86
C ILE A 177 -10.62 7.81 1.37
N LEU A 178 -11.59 8.71 1.29
CA LEU A 178 -12.83 8.51 0.55
C LEU A 178 -12.67 9.16 -0.84
N PHE A 179 -12.83 8.39 -1.92
CA PHE A 179 -12.68 8.91 -3.28
C PHE A 179 -13.93 9.67 -3.72
N LEU A 180 -15.11 9.11 -3.45
CA LEU A 180 -16.42 9.64 -3.81
C LEU A 180 -17.45 9.21 -2.74
N LYS A 181 -18.54 9.96 -2.57
CA LYS A 181 -19.72 9.40 -1.89
C LYS A 181 -20.35 8.39 -2.85
N ALA A 182 -20.53 7.14 -2.42
CA ALA A 182 -21.21 6.13 -3.20
C ALA A 182 -22.62 6.64 -3.59
N ALA A 183 -22.79 7.05 -4.85
CA ALA A 183 -24.09 6.96 -5.48
C ALA A 183 -24.20 5.49 -5.89
N ALA A 184 -25.18 4.76 -5.35
CA ALA A 184 -25.35 3.33 -5.58
C ALA A 184 -25.08 2.97 -7.07
N TRP A 185 -24.14 2.05 -7.30
CA TRP A 185 -23.86 1.47 -8.61
C TRP A 185 -24.66 0.18 -8.75
#